data_AF-A0A067SD79-F1
#
_entry.id   AF-A0A067SD79-F1
#
_cell.length_a   1.000
_cell.length_b   1.000
_cell.length_c   1.000
_cell.angle_alpha   90.00
_cell.angle_beta   90.00
_cell.angle_gamma   90.00
#
_symmetry.space_group_name_H-M   'P 1'
#
loop_
_entity.id
_entity.type
_entity.pdbx_description
1 polymer ?
#
loop_
_entity_poly.entity_id
_entity_poly.type
_entity_poly.pdbx_seq_one_letter_code
_entity_poly.pdbx_strand_id
1 'polypeptide(L)' 'FSPQPPSKSLLYKIISGFIQDTSPSQFVEAGCAVCGKLTPFRNLIPLSEIKDRLK' A
#
# COMPACT_ATOMS: atom_id res chain seq x y z
N PHE A 1 35.83 -11.74 -3.41
CA PHE A 1 34.89 -12.26 -2.40
C PHE A 1 33.49 -11.86 -2.82
N SER A 2 32.66 -12.82 -3.22
CA SER A 2 31.24 -12.56 -3.42
C SER A 2 30.49 -13.01 -2.17
N PRO A 3 29.46 -12.27 -1.72
CA PRO A 3 28.62 -12.74 -0.64
C PRO A 3 28.00 -14.08 -1.02
N GLN A 4 27.77 -14.92 -0.02
CA GLN A 4 27.06 -16.17 -0.22
C GLN A 4 25.61 -15.88 -0.68
N PRO A 5 25.04 -16.72 -1.56
CA PRO A 5 23.65 -16.57 -1.95
C PRO A 5 22.71 -16.60 -0.74
N PRO A 6 21.59 -15.86 -0.78
CA PRO A 6 20.60 -15.90 0.29
C PRO A 6 19.98 -17.30 0.44
N SER A 7 19.60 -17.64 1.68
CA SER A 7 18.88 -18.89 1.93
C SER A 7 17.52 -18.90 1.22
N LYS A 8 16.98 -20.10 0.96
CA LYS A 8 15.64 -20.25 0.38
C LYS A 8 14.56 -19.56 1.23
N SER A 9 14.68 -19.61 2.56
CA SER A 9 13.74 -18.94 3.47
C SER A 9 13.80 -17.42 3.35
N LEU A 10 15.00 -16.86 3.19
CA LEU A 10 15.19 -15.43 3.00
C LEU A 10 14.64 -14.99 1.64
N LEU A 11 14.91 -15.75 0.57
CA LEU A 11 14.35 -15.48 -0.76
C LEU A 11 12.81 -15.47 -0.72
N TYR A 12 12.20 -16.48 -0.10
CA TYR A 12 10.74 -16.54 0.04
C TYR A 12 10.21 -15.32 0.80
N LYS A 13 10.83 -14.97 1.93
CA LYS A 13 10.44 -13.80 2.72
C LYS A 13 10.52 -12.49 1.93
N ILE A 14 11.56 -12.32 1.12
CA ILE A 14 11.73 -11.14 0.25
C ILE A 14 10.60 -11.09 -0.78
N ILE A 15 10.35 -12.21 -1.48
CA ILE A 15 9.32 -12.28 -2.52
C ILE A 15 7.94 -12.03 -1.93
N SER A 16 7.59 -12.73 -0.85
CA SER A 16 6.29 -12.57 -0.18
C SER A 16 6.08 -11.17 0.36
N GLY A 17 7.11 -10.59 1.00
CA GLY A 17 7.05 -9.21 1.49
C GLY A 17 6.81 -8.21 0.36
N PHE A 18 7.56 -8.34 -0.74
CA PHE A 18 7.37 -7.48 -1.92
C PHE A 18 5.95 -7.57 -2.48
N ILE A 19 5.41 -8.79 -2.63
CA ILE A 19 4.03 -8.99 -3.12
C ILE A 19 3.02 -8.33 -2.17
N GLN A 20 3.24 -8.44 -0.87
CA GLN A 20 2.34 -7.90 0.15
C GLN A 20 2.36 -6.37 0.14
N ASP A 21 3.55 -5.77 0.05
CA ASP A 21 3.75 -4.31 0.03
C ASP A 21 3.28 -3.68 -1.29
N THR A 22 3.39 -4.40 -2.42
CA THR A 22 2.96 -3.94 -3.74
C THR A 22 1.55 -4.37 -4.12
N SER A 23 0.82 -5.02 -3.21
CA SER A 23 -0.60 -5.31 -3.40
C SER A 23 -1.36 -4.00 -3.66
N PRO A 24 -2.28 -3.94 -4.64
CA PRO A 24 -3.00 -2.72 -4.97
C PRO A 24 -3.72 -2.09 -3.76
N SER A 25 -4.19 -2.91 -2.81
CA SER A 25 -4.85 -2.43 -1.60
C SER A 25 -3.90 -1.73 -0.62
N GLN A 26 -2.58 -1.95 -0.74
CA GLN A 26 -1.57 -1.38 0.15
C GLN A 26 -0.82 -0.21 -0.49
N PHE A 27 -0.64 -0.23 -1.82
CA PHE A 27 0.23 0.71 -2.54
C PHE A 27 -0.53 1.79 -3.33
N VAL A 28 -1.75 1.54 -3.83
CA VAL A 28 -2.46 2.54 -4.65
C VAL A 28 -2.73 3.80 -3.83
N GLU A 29 -2.42 4.95 -4.41
CA GLU A 29 -2.65 6.27 -3.82
C GLU A 29 -3.70 7.05 -4.61
N ALA A 30 -4.38 7.97 -3.93
CA ALA A 30 -5.24 8.96 -4.55
C ALA A 30 -5.06 10.33 -3.88
N GLY A 31 -5.53 11.38 -4.56
CA GLY A 31 -5.52 12.72 -3.99
C GLY A 31 -6.57 12.88 -2.90
N CYS A 32 -6.19 13.40 -1.74
CA CYS A 32 -7.15 13.82 -0.72
C CYS A 32 -7.95 15.02 -1.24
N ALA A 33 -9.29 14.92 -1.24
CA ALA A 33 -10.15 16.00 -1.71
C ALA A 33 -10.09 17.29 -0.85
N VAL A 34 -9.63 17.19 0.40
CA VAL A 34 -9.55 18.33 1.33
C VAL A 34 -8.24 19.11 1.14
N CYS A 35 -7.10 18.41 1.06
CA CYS A 35 -5.78 19.05 1.07
C CYS A 35 -4.93 18.78 -0.17
N GLY A 36 -5.42 17.98 -1.13
CA GLY A 36 -4.75 17.68 -2.40
C GLY A 36 -3.54 16.74 -2.30
N LYS A 37 -3.13 16.31 -1.10
CA LYS A 37 -1.98 15.42 -0.92
C LYS A 37 -2.28 14.02 -1.46
N LEU A 38 -1.31 13.43 -2.17
CA LEU A 38 -1.30 11.99 -2.42
C LEU A 38 -1.26 11.25 -1.09
N THR A 39 -2.20 10.33 -0.92
CA THR A 39 -2.38 9.55 0.30
C THR A 39 -2.72 8.12 -0.11
N PRO A 40 -2.22 7.09 0.60
CA PRO A 40 -2.63 5.71 0.37
C PRO A 40 -4.15 5.58 0.35
N PHE A 41 -4.70 4.95 -0.68
CA PHE A 41 -6.14 4.83 -0.89
C PHE A 41 -6.84 4.14 0.29
N ARG A 42 -6.17 3.15 0.91
CA ARG A 42 -6.64 2.49 2.15
C ARG A 42 -6.87 3.43 3.35
N ASN A 43 -6.27 4.63 3.32
CA ASN A 43 -6.44 5.65 4.36
C ASN A 43 -7.47 6.72 3.97
N LEU A 44 -8.07 6.63 2.79
CA LEU A 44 -9.06 7.56 2.28
C LEU A 44 -10.46 6.92 2.34
N ILE A 45 -11.47 7.76 2.48
CA ILE A 45 -12.89 7.37 2.39
C ILE A 45 -13.44 7.92 1.07
N PRO A 46 -14.17 7.13 0.28
CA PRO A 46 -14.81 7.62 -0.93
C PRO A 46 -15.76 8.78 -0.65
N LEU A 47 -15.72 9.83 -1.49
CA LEU A 47 -16.59 11.01 -1.32
C LEU A 47 -18.09 10.66 -1.35
N SER A 48 -18.46 9.60 -2.08
CA SER A 48 -19.81 9.05 -2.10
C SER A 48 -20.30 8.60 -0.72
N GLU A 49 -19.40 8.10 0.13
CA GLU A 49 -19.72 7.62 1.47
C GLU A 49 -19.76 8.74 2.52
N ILE A 50 -19.15 9.90 2.22
CA ILE A 50 -19.14 11.05 3.14
C ILE A 50 -20.54 11.68 3.27
N LYS A 51 -21.35 11.64 2.20
CA LYS A 51 -22.69 12.24 2.18
C LYS A 51 -23.60 11.71 3.30
N ASP A 52 -23.43 10.45 3.69
CA ASP A 52 -24.22 9.82 4.77
C ASP A 52 -23.68 10.13 6.18
N ARG A 53 -22.45 10.65 6.30
CA ARG A 53 -21.79 10.96 7.58
C ARG A 53 -21.88 12.44 8.00
N LEU A 54 -22.41 13.30 7.14
CA LEU A 54 -22.58 14.75 7.38
C LEU A 54 -24.00 15.12 7.88
N LYS A 55 -24.72 14.18 8.49
CA LYS A 55 -26.03 14.44 9.12
C LYS A 55 -25.89 14.95 10.54
#